data_AF-A0AAD8P7J3-F1
#
_entry.id   AF-A0AAD8P7J3-F1
#
_cell.length_a   1.000
_cell.length_b   1.000
_cell.length_c   1.000
_cell.angle_alpha   90.00
_cell.angle_beta   90.00
_cell.angle_gamma   90.00
#
_symmetry.space_group_name_H-M   'P 1'
#
loop_
_entity.id
_entity.type
_entity.pdbx_description
1 polymer ?
#
loop_
_entity_poly.entity_id
_entity_poly.type
_entity_poly.pdbx_seq_one_letter_code
_entity_poly.pdbx_strand_id
1 'polypeptide(L)'
;MRWGNVSIETPSNIEPFLNITSTLNIGSVIVSFMLHKNISGENSETEKLVAVLTFVAIAFISYQGDEYSLLQSAVNHSWFTTLFLIITGLHSSHVCIGAVLVLTSIFYHENRGSNRVEDISLGTYWHFVEFIWVFLTLLLFLM
;
A
#
# COMPACT_ATOMS: atom_id res chain seq x y z
N MET A 1 -17.57 -29.36 -4.23
CA MET A 1 -18.29 -28.09 -4.49
C MET A 1 -19.53 -28.07 -3.62
N ARG A 2 -19.54 -27.25 -2.57
CA ARG A 2 -20.66 -27.13 -1.64
C ARG A 2 -20.69 -25.70 -1.07
N TRP A 3 -20.99 -24.77 -1.96
CA TRP A 3 -21.49 -23.44 -1.63
C TRP A 3 -23.00 -23.58 -1.39
N GLY A 4 -23.53 -23.01 -0.31
CA GLY A 4 -24.99 -23.03 -0.14
C GLY A 4 -25.60 -22.52 1.15
N ASN A 5 -25.02 -22.73 2.35
CA ASN A 5 -25.81 -22.57 3.58
C ASN A 5 -25.09 -21.80 4.70
N VAL A 6 -24.42 -20.70 4.38
CA VAL A 6 -24.20 -19.67 5.40
C VAL A 6 -24.74 -18.36 4.84
N SER A 7 -26.00 -18.08 5.17
CA SER A 7 -26.61 -16.76 5.07
C SER A 7 -25.92 -15.85 6.09
N ILE A 8 -24.67 -15.49 5.82
CA ILE A 8 -24.10 -14.29 6.44
C ILE A 8 -24.62 -13.15 5.57
N GLU A 9 -25.72 -12.53 5.99
CA GLU A 9 -26.05 -11.15 5.61
C GLU A 9 -25.01 -10.20 6.24
N THR A 10 -23.73 -10.48 6.09
CA THR A 10 -22.71 -9.46 6.22
C THR A 10 -22.80 -8.68 4.92
N PRO A 11 -23.23 -7.40 4.92
CA PRO A 11 -22.98 -6.56 3.76
C PRO A 11 -21.51 -6.74 3.41
N SER A 12 -21.19 -6.92 2.13
CA SER A 12 -19.80 -6.91 1.68
C SER A 12 -19.17 -5.65 2.25
N ASN A 13 -18.31 -5.82 3.26
CA ASN A 13 -17.70 -4.68 3.93
C ASN A 13 -16.58 -4.19 3.02
N ILE A 14 -16.96 -3.38 2.03
CA ILE A 14 -16.07 -2.84 0.99
C ILE A 14 -15.25 -1.67 1.55
N GLU A 15 -15.70 -1.09 2.69
CA GLU A 15 -15.05 0.05 3.34
C GLU A 15 -13.56 -0.17 3.63
N PRO A 16 -13.11 -1.28 4.27
CA PRO A 16 -11.69 -1.55 4.45
C PRO A 16 -10.89 -1.54 3.14
N PHE A 17 -11.38 -2.24 2.11
CA PHE A 17 -10.72 -2.29 0.81
C PHE A 17 -10.65 -0.91 0.14
N LEU A 18 -11.70 -0.10 0.25
CA LEU A 18 -11.70 1.27 -0.24
C LEU A 18 -10.71 2.14 0.53
N ASN A 19 -10.70 2.07 1.87
CA ASN A 19 -9.78 2.85 2.69
C ASN A 19 -8.31 2.50 2.38
N ILE A 20 -7.99 1.22 2.24
CA ILE A 20 -6.66 0.76 1.83
C ILE A 20 -6.33 1.26 0.41
N THR A 21 -7.26 1.11 -0.53
CA THR A 21 -7.08 1.55 -1.92
C THR A 21 -6.88 3.07 -2.02
N SER A 22 -7.70 3.85 -1.32
CA SER A 22 -7.58 5.31 -1.25
C SER A 22 -6.25 5.72 -0.65
N THR A 23 -5.78 5.04 0.39
CA THR A 23 -4.49 5.31 1.02
C THR A 23 -3.34 5.10 0.02
N LEU A 24 -3.35 4.00 -0.74
CA LEU A 24 -2.33 3.74 -1.76
C LEU A 24 -2.37 4.74 -2.93
N ASN A 25 -3.57 5.09 -3.41
CA ASN A 25 -3.75 6.11 -4.46
C ASN A 25 -3.21 7.48 -4.02
N ILE A 26 -3.50 7.89 -2.78
CA ILE A 26 -2.95 9.12 -2.20
C ILE A 26 -1.42 9.03 -2.18
N GLY A 27 -0.86 7.89 -1.78
CA GLY A 27 0.59 7.66 -1.81
C GLY A 27 1.18 7.83 -3.20
N SER A 28 0.55 7.29 -4.24
CA SER A 28 1.00 7.39 -5.63
C SER A 28 0.95 8.81 -6.19
N VAL A 29 -0.06 9.59 -5.82
CA VAL A 29 -0.12 11.02 -6.14
C VAL A 29 1.05 11.77 -5.49
N ILE A 30 1.31 11.51 -4.20
CA ILE A 30 2.42 12.15 -3.47
C ILE A 30 3.77 11.80 -4.09
N VAL A 31 4.02 10.52 -4.37
CA VAL A 31 5.28 10.05 -4.97
C VAL A 31 5.48 10.64 -6.38
N SER A 32 4.42 10.74 -7.17
CA SER A 32 4.48 11.39 -8.49
C SER A 32 4.82 12.87 -8.39
N PHE A 33 4.24 13.58 -7.42
CA PHE A 33 4.54 14.98 -7.16
C PHE A 33 5.97 15.18 -6.65
N MET A 34 6.44 14.30 -5.76
CA MET A 34 7.84 14.29 -5.32
C MET A 34 8.81 14.09 -6.48
N LEU A 35 8.56 13.10 -7.34
CA LEU A 35 9.40 12.84 -8.52
C LEU A 35 9.45 14.07 -9.45
N HIS A 36 8.32 14.73 -9.67
CA HIS A 36 8.26 15.95 -10.47
C HIS A 36 9.10 17.09 -9.87
N LYS A 37 9.02 17.30 -8.55
CA LYS A 37 9.82 18.31 -7.84
C LYS A 37 11.32 18.00 -7.89
N ASN A 38 11.71 16.75 -7.64
CA ASN A 38 13.11 16.32 -7.70
C ASN A 38 13.70 16.49 -9.11
N ILE A 39 12.96 16.13 -10.17
CA ILE A 39 13.41 16.31 -11.55
C ILE A 39 13.52 17.80 -11.92
N SER A 40 12.64 18.64 -11.39
CA SER A 40 12.65 20.09 -11.63
C SER A 40 13.72 20.83 -10.82
N GLY A 41 14.41 20.15 -9.90
CA GLY A 41 15.41 20.74 -9.02
C GLY A 41 14.84 21.59 -7.88
N GLU A 42 13.53 21.54 -7.64
CA GLU A 42 12.84 22.32 -6.61
C GLU A 42 12.59 21.46 -5.37
N ASN A 43 13.59 21.34 -4.50
CA ASN A 43 13.56 20.41 -3.36
C ASN A 43 12.99 21.00 -2.06
N SER A 44 12.50 22.25 -2.07
CA SER A 44 12.15 23.02 -0.86
C SER A 44 11.04 22.41 0.00
N GLU A 45 10.30 21.42 -0.53
CA GLU A 45 9.17 20.77 0.17
C GLU A 45 9.19 19.24 0.09
N THR A 46 10.26 18.64 -0.45
CA THR A 46 10.32 17.17 -0.60
C THR A 46 10.27 16.47 0.77
N GLU A 47 10.88 17.05 1.79
CA GLU A 47 10.85 16.52 3.17
C GLU A 47 9.42 16.47 3.74
N LYS A 48 8.62 17.51 3.53
CA LYS A 48 7.21 17.55 3.97
C LYS A 48 6.39 16.46 3.26
N LEU A 49 6.60 16.27 1.96
CA LEU A 49 5.89 15.27 1.17
C LEU A 49 6.20 13.85 1.65
N VAL A 50 7.46 13.56 2.01
CA VAL A 50 7.85 12.28 2.60
C VAL A 50 7.23 12.08 3.98
N ALA A 51 7.16 13.12 4.81
CA ALA A 51 6.47 13.03 6.11
C ALA A 51 4.99 12.69 5.93
N VAL A 52 4.31 13.31 4.95
CA VAL A 52 2.92 12.97 4.59
C VAL A 52 2.83 11.53 4.07
N LEU A 53 3.73 11.09 3.20
CA LEU A 53 3.76 9.71 2.69
C LEU A 53 3.96 8.69 3.81
N THR A 54 4.77 9.02 4.81
CA THR A 54 4.98 8.18 5.99
C THR A 54 3.70 8.03 6.80
N PHE A 55 2.94 9.13 6.97
CA PHE A 55 1.64 9.08 7.62
C PHE A 55 0.64 8.22 6.84
N VAL A 56 0.65 8.33 5.50
CA VAL A 56 -0.15 7.47 4.61
C VAL A 56 0.23 5.99 4.78
N ALA A 57 1.53 5.66 4.86
CA ALA A 57 1.98 4.28 5.10
C ALA A 57 1.55 3.75 6.49
N ILE A 58 1.56 4.59 7.53
CA ILE A 58 1.06 4.22 8.86
C ILE A 58 -0.46 3.97 8.84
N ALA A 59 -1.21 4.80 8.12
CA ALA A 59 -2.64 4.61 7.93
C ALA A 59 -2.92 3.28 7.20
N PHE A 60 -2.16 2.96 6.16
CA PHE A 60 -2.24 1.67 5.46
C PHE A 60 -2.03 0.49 6.41
N ILE A 61 -0.96 0.51 7.22
CA ILE A 61 -0.65 -0.57 8.17
C ILE A 61 -1.78 -0.71 9.21
N SER A 62 -2.34 0.40 9.67
CA SER A 62 -3.46 0.40 10.62
C SER A 62 -4.69 -0.28 10.02
N TYR A 63 -5.13 0.16 8.83
CA TYR A 63 -6.28 -0.45 8.16
C TYR A 63 -6.08 -1.94 7.86
N GLN A 64 -4.88 -2.31 7.43
CA GLN A 64 -4.54 -3.72 7.17
C GLN A 64 -4.51 -4.55 8.46
N GLY A 65 -4.03 -3.99 9.56
CA GLY A 65 -3.97 -4.64 10.86
C GLY A 65 -5.35 -4.91 11.45
N ASP A 66 -6.28 -3.97 11.29
CA ASP A 66 -7.68 -4.13 11.70
C ASP A 66 -8.35 -5.27 10.92
N GLU A 67 -8.11 -5.34 9.60
CA GLU A 67 -8.62 -6.42 8.75
C GLU A 67 -8.08 -7.80 9.16
N TYR A 68 -6.77 -7.91 9.42
CA TYR A 68 -6.18 -9.16 9.90
C TYR A 68 -6.74 -9.60 11.24
N SER A 69 -6.96 -8.65 12.16
CA SER A 69 -7.52 -8.94 13.49
C SER A 69 -8.95 -9.45 13.40
N LEU A 70 -9.78 -8.81 12.55
CA LEU A 70 -11.14 -9.24 12.26
C LEU A 70 -11.19 -10.65 11.67
N LEU A 71 -10.38 -10.92 10.64
CA LEU A 71 -10.34 -12.23 9.97
C LEU A 71 -9.82 -13.35 10.87
N GLN A 72 -8.85 -13.06 11.73
CA GLN A 72 -8.37 -14.03 12.73
C GLN A 72 -9.40 -14.29 13.83
N SER A 73 -10.27 -13.34 14.15
CA SER A 73 -11.34 -13.54 15.14
C SER A 73 -12.54 -14.33 14.58
N ALA A 74 -12.80 -14.22 13.27
CA ALA A 74 -13.94 -14.84 12.58
C ALA A 74 -13.73 -16.34 12.26
N VAL A 75 -12.81 -17.02 12.94
CA VAL A 75 -12.25 -18.36 12.66
C VAL A 75 -13.24 -19.36 12.06
N ASN A 76 -13.21 -19.45 10.73
CA ASN A 76 -13.18 -20.73 10.04
C ASN A 76 -11.85 -20.78 9.31
N HIS A 77 -10.99 -21.74 9.65
CA HIS A 77 -9.72 -22.02 8.96
C HIS A 77 -9.98 -22.52 7.53
N SER A 78 -10.56 -21.66 6.70
CA SER A 78 -10.82 -21.93 5.31
C SER A 78 -9.53 -21.72 4.52
N TRP A 79 -9.40 -22.47 3.43
CA TRP A 79 -8.34 -22.27 2.45
C TRP A 79 -8.30 -20.82 1.94
N PHE A 80 -9.48 -20.18 1.81
CA PHE A 80 -9.60 -18.78 1.40
C PHE A 80 -8.94 -17.82 2.39
N THR A 81 -9.23 -17.92 3.69
CA THR A 81 -8.63 -17.06 4.73
C THR A 81 -7.11 -17.20 4.77
N THR A 82 -6.59 -18.42 4.56
CA THR A 82 -5.15 -18.67 4.52
C THR A 82 -4.50 -18.03 3.30
N LEU A 83 -5.09 -18.21 2.11
CA LEU A 83 -4.62 -17.57 0.88
C LEU A 83 -4.67 -16.05 0.97
N PHE A 84 -5.77 -15.51 1.51
CA PHE A 84 -5.93 -14.08 1.76
C PHE A 84 -4.74 -13.56 2.57
N LEU A 85 -4.50 -14.10 3.77
CA LEU A 85 -3.44 -13.63 4.67
C LEU A 85 -2.03 -13.76 4.05
N ILE A 86 -1.75 -14.81 3.29
CA ILE A 86 -0.44 -14.99 2.64
C ILE A 86 -0.24 -13.93 1.56
N ILE A 87 -1.21 -13.75 0.66
CA ILE A 87 -1.08 -12.88 -0.50
C ILE A 87 -1.12 -11.40 -0.08
N THR A 88 -2.08 -11.02 0.77
CA THR A 88 -2.16 -9.64 1.28
C THR A 88 -1.02 -9.34 2.23
N GLY A 89 -0.58 -10.30 3.06
CA GLY A 89 0.58 -10.13 3.94
C GLY A 89 1.88 -9.89 3.18
N LEU A 90 2.12 -10.64 2.11
CA LEU A 90 3.26 -10.41 1.21
C LEU A 90 3.17 -9.03 0.54
N HIS A 91 1.98 -8.60 0.14
CA HIS A 91 1.79 -7.27 -0.42
C HIS A 91 2.06 -6.17 0.62
N SER A 92 1.55 -6.31 1.85
CA SER A 92 1.81 -5.38 2.94
C SER A 92 3.30 -5.24 3.25
N SER A 93 4.08 -6.32 3.15
CA SER A 93 5.53 -6.23 3.32
C SER A 93 6.20 -5.39 2.24
N HIS A 94 5.72 -5.47 0.99
CA HIS A 94 6.24 -4.64 -0.11
C HIS A 94 5.88 -3.16 0.07
N VAL A 95 4.67 -2.84 0.56
CA VAL A 95 4.31 -1.45 0.91
C VAL A 95 5.24 -0.90 1.98
N CYS A 96 5.55 -1.70 3.01
CA CYS A 96 6.50 -1.30 4.06
C CYS A 96 7.91 -1.05 3.49
N ILE A 97 8.39 -1.92 2.60
CA ILE A 97 9.69 -1.74 1.92
C ILE A 97 9.68 -0.44 1.12
N GLY A 98 8.60 -0.15 0.37
CA GLY A 98 8.45 1.10 -0.36
C GLY A 98 8.52 2.34 0.53
N ALA A 99 7.85 2.31 1.68
CA ALA A 99 7.89 3.41 2.64
C ALA A 99 9.32 3.63 3.20
N VAL A 100 10.03 2.55 3.54
CA VAL A 100 11.43 2.63 3.98
C VAL A 100 12.32 3.18 2.87
N LEU A 101 12.15 2.73 1.62
CA LEU A 101 12.94 3.22 0.50
C LEU A 101 12.77 4.74 0.30
N VAL A 102 11.54 5.25 0.36
CA VAL A 102 11.28 6.69 0.26
C VAL A 102 11.85 7.46 1.46
N LEU A 103 11.79 6.91 2.67
CA LEU A 103 12.44 7.51 3.84
C LEU A 103 13.96 7.60 3.67
N THR A 104 14.58 6.54 3.17
CA THR A 104 16.04 6.51 2.97
C THR A 104 16.50 7.45 1.86
N SER A 105 15.66 7.75 0.86
CA SER A 105 16.06 8.63 -0.24
C SER A 105 16.35 10.05 0.23
N ILE A 106 15.66 10.57 1.25
CA ILE A 106 15.98 11.88 1.86
C ILE A 106 17.44 11.92 2.33
N PHE A 107 17.85 10.91 3.13
CA PHE A 107 19.20 10.87 3.69
C PHE A 107 20.27 10.76 2.59
N TYR A 108 19.96 10.06 1.49
CA TYR A 108 20.86 10.00 0.34
C TYR A 108 20.93 11.33 -0.42
N HIS A 109 19.78 12.01 -0.61
CA HIS A 109 19.72 13.31 -1.28
C HIS A 109 20.48 14.39 -0.53
N GLU A 110 20.41 14.41 0.80
CA GLU A 110 21.12 15.37 1.63
C GLU A 110 22.65 15.20 1.52
N ASN A 111 23.12 13.96 1.42
CA ASN A 111 24.55 13.65 1.40
C ASN A 111 25.19 13.64 0.00
N ARG A 112 24.44 13.30 -1.05
CA ARG A 112 24.99 13.06 -2.41
C ARG A 112 24.28 13.83 -3.52
N GLY A 113 23.18 14.53 -3.22
CA GLY A 113 22.29 15.12 -4.22
C GLY A 113 21.31 14.12 -4.83
N SER A 114 20.34 14.63 -5.60
CA SER A 114 19.38 13.76 -6.32
C SER A 114 19.99 13.11 -7.55
N ASN A 115 19.80 11.80 -7.65
CA ASN A 115 20.05 11.03 -8.84
C ASN A 115 18.72 10.69 -9.51
N ARG A 116 18.50 11.29 -10.68
CA ARG A 116 17.27 11.12 -11.47
C ARG A 116 16.91 9.65 -11.72
N VAL A 117 17.90 8.77 -11.91
CA VAL A 117 17.65 7.34 -12.16
C VAL A 117 17.09 6.65 -10.91
N GLU A 118 17.63 6.98 -9.74
CA GLU A 118 17.19 6.43 -8.46
C GLU A 118 15.77 6.91 -8.14
N ASP A 119 15.48 8.19 -8.35
CA ASP A 119 14.16 8.78 -8.08
C ASP A 119 13.07 8.20 -8.97
N ILE A 120 13.35 8.01 -10.26
CA ILE A 120 12.42 7.36 -11.19
C ILE A 120 12.20 5.90 -10.78
N SER A 121 13.25 5.20 -10.34
CA SER A 121 13.16 3.81 -9.91
C SER A 121 12.31 3.67 -8.64
N LEU A 122 12.48 4.58 -7.67
CA LEU A 122 11.66 4.66 -6.45
C LEU A 122 10.19 4.95 -6.78
N GLY A 123 9.93 5.91 -7.66
CA GLY A 123 8.58 6.22 -8.11
C GLY A 123 7.91 5.04 -8.79
N THR A 124 8.64 4.36 -9.67
CA THR A 124 8.16 3.16 -10.37
C THR A 124 7.87 2.02 -9.41
N TYR A 125 8.68 1.84 -8.37
CA TYR A 125 8.44 0.82 -7.33
C TYR A 125 7.11 1.05 -6.61
N TRP A 126 6.81 2.29 -6.21
CA TRP A 126 5.55 2.60 -5.52
C TRP A 126 4.33 2.33 -6.42
N HIS A 127 4.38 2.80 -7.67
CA HIS A 127 3.32 2.55 -8.66
C HIS A 127 3.14 1.06 -8.96
N PHE A 128 4.22 0.27 -8.96
CA PHE A 128 4.14 -1.18 -9.10
C PHE A 128 3.37 -1.81 -7.93
N VAL A 129 3.66 -1.39 -6.70
CA VAL A 129 2.94 -1.88 -5.51
C VAL A 129 1.45 -1.55 -5.61
N GLU A 130 1.09 -0.31 -5.94
CA GLU A 130 -0.32 0.08 -6.15
C GLU A 130 -1.00 -0.76 -7.24
N PHE A 131 -0.35 -0.96 -8.38
CA PHE A 131 -0.90 -1.78 -9.47
C PHE A 131 -1.20 -3.21 -9.02
N ILE A 132 -0.29 -3.83 -8.25
CA ILE A 132 -0.51 -5.16 -7.69
C ILE A 132 -1.70 -5.14 -6.72
N TRP A 133 -1.86 -4.11 -5.89
CA TRP A 133 -3.01 -4.01 -4.98
C TRP A 133 -4.35 -3.99 -5.70
N VAL A 134 -4.48 -3.20 -6.78
CA VAL A 134 -5.71 -3.14 -7.58
C VAL A 134 -6.04 -4.51 -8.15
N PHE A 135 -5.03 -5.22 -8.68
CA PHE A 135 -5.19 -6.58 -9.19
C PHE A 135 -5.61 -7.57 -8.09
N LEU A 136 -4.98 -7.51 -6.91
CA LEU A 136 -5.31 -8.36 -5.77
C LEU A 136 -6.73 -8.12 -5.27
N THR A 137 -7.13 -6.86 -5.13
CA THR A 137 -8.48 -6.49 -4.68
C THR A 137 -9.53 -7.04 -5.65
N LEU A 138 -9.30 -6.90 -6.97
CA LEU A 138 -10.19 -7.45 -7.99
C LEU A 138 -10.28 -8.98 -7.91
N LEU A 139 -9.15 -9.67 -7.79
CA LEU A 139 -9.11 -11.12 -7.69
C LEU A 139 -9.82 -11.64 -6.44
N LEU A 140 -9.56 -11.03 -5.28
CA LEU A 140 -10.16 -11.43 -4.01
C LEU A 140 -11.67 -11.13 -3.93
N PHE A 141 -12.12 -10.08 -4.62
CA PHE A 141 -13.55 -9.73 -4.70
C PHE A 141 -14.34 -10.64 -5.66
N LEU A 142 -13.67 -11.21 -6.67
CA LEU A 142 -14.26 -12.12 -7.66
C LEU A 142 -14.28 -13.60 -7.21
N MET A 143 -13.52 -13.95 -6.17
CA MET A 143 -13.44 -15.29 -5.58
C MET A 143 -14.58 -15.56 -4.61
#